data_AF-A0A2D6M9A7-F1
#
_entry.id   AF-A0A2D6M9A7-F1
#
_cell.length_a   1.000
_cell.length_b   1.000
_cell.length_c   1.000
_cell.angle_alpha   90.00
_cell.angle_beta   90.00
_cell.angle_gamma   90.00
#
_symmetry.space_group_name_H-M   'P 1'
#
loop_
_entity.id
_entity.type
_entity.pdbx_description
1 polymer ?
#
loop_
_entity_poly.entity_id
_entity_poly.type
_entity_poly.pdbx_seq_one_letter_code
_entity_poly.pdbx_strand_id
1 'polypeptide(L)' 'MTPTEFKLIRERADLTQGQLARVLRLSDSRTIRRYEDGSRTVSGPASIIMEMLGEGILPMRYLNP' A
#
# COMPACT_ATOMS: atom_id res chain seq x y z
N MET A 1 7.31 -3.07 -8.30
CA MET A 1 5.94 -3.54 -8.53
C MET A 1 5.20 -2.62 -9.48
N THR A 2 4.21 -3.14 -10.20
CA THR A 2 3.35 -2.38 -11.12
C THR A 2 2.20 -1.69 -10.36
N PRO A 3 1.57 -0.64 -10.94
CA PRO A 3 0.39 -0.01 -10.34
C PRO A 3 -0.76 -1.00 -10.09
N THR A 4 -0.95 -1.94 -11.03
CA THR A 4 -1.96 -3.01 -10.93
C THR A 4 -1.68 -3.96 -9.77
N GLU A 5 -0.43 -4.42 -9.62
CA GLU A 5 -0.02 -5.26 -8.49
C GLU A 5 -0.23 -4.55 -7.15
N PHE A 6 0.17 -3.28 -7.06
CA PHE A 6 -0.01 -2.46 -5.87
C PHE A 6 -1.49 -2.38 -5.46
N LYS A 7 -2.36 -2.09 -6.43
CA LYS A 7 -3.81 -2.02 -6.21
C LYS A 7 -4.40 -3.35 -5.74
N LEU A 8 -4.03 -4.45 -6.41
CA LEU A 8 -4.52 -5.79 -6.09
C LEU A 8 -4.13 -6.23 -4.68
N ILE A 9 -2.90 -5.96 -4.24
CA ILE A 9 -2.46 -6.28 -2.88
C ILE A 9 -3.30 -5.52 -1.85
N ARG A 10 -3.54 -4.23 -2.07
CA ARG A 10 -4.38 -3.41 -1.18
C ARG A 10 -5.79 -3.99 -1.07
N GLU A 11 -6.40 -4.33 -2.20
CA GLU A 11 -7.78 -4.84 -2.25
C GLU A 11 -7.89 -6.23 -1.60
N ARG A 12 -6.89 -7.11 -1.79
CA ARG A 12 -6.82 -8.41 -1.12
C ARG A 12 -6.63 -8.29 0.39
N ALA A 13 -5.97 -7.23 0.85
CA ALA A 13 -5.83 -6.93 2.27
C ALA A 13 -7.06 -6.20 2.87
N ASP A 14 -8.12 -6.00 2.09
CA ASP A 14 -9.34 -5.28 2.48
C ASP A 14 -9.08 -3.86 3.03
N LEU A 15 -8.08 -3.18 2.46
CA LEU A 15 -7.73 -1.82 2.85
C LEU A 15 -8.30 -0.80 1.86
N THR A 16 -8.91 0.26 2.37
CA THR A 16 -9.12 1.49 1.59
C THR A 16 -7.79 2.18 1.29
N GLN A 17 -7.76 3.07 0.29
CA GLN A 17 -6.57 3.89 0.02
C GLN A 17 -6.14 4.72 1.24
N GLY A 18 -7.10 5.19 2.06
CA GLY A 18 -6.81 5.94 3.29
C GLY A 18 -6.21 5.07 4.41
N GLN A 19 -6.69 3.84 4.58
CA GLN A 19 -6.10 2.89 5.52
C GLN A 19 -4.67 2.53 5.10
N LEU A 20 -4.43 2.22 3.81
CA LEU A 20 -3.09 1.93 3.34
C LEU A 20 -2.14 3.13 3.49
N ALA A 21 -2.63 4.36 3.28
CA ALA A 21 -1.83 5.56 3.55
C ALA A 21 -1.37 5.63 5.02
N ARG A 22 -2.23 5.27 5.98
CA ARG A 22 -1.84 5.18 7.40
C ARG A 22 -0.80 4.10 7.66
N VAL A 23 -0.97 2.90 7.09
CA VAL A 23 0.02 1.80 7.17
C VAL A 23 1.40 2.26 6.69
N LEU A 24 1.43 2.97 5.55
CA LEU A 24 2.65 3.50 4.93
C LEU A 24 3.15 4.81 5.54
N ARG A 25 2.50 5.33 6.59
CA ARG A 25 2.82 6.61 7.24
C ARG A 25 2.86 7.79 6.29
N LEU A 26 1.93 7.83 5.34
CA LEU A 26 1.74 8.92 4.39
C LEU A 26 0.72 9.92 4.93
N SER A 27 0.90 11.20 4.60
CA SER A 27 0.03 12.29 5.05
C SER A 27 -1.37 12.24 4.43
N ASP A 28 -1.52 11.63 3.26
CA ASP A 28 -2.80 11.53 2.55
C ASP A 28 -2.90 10.28 1.66
N SER A 29 -4.13 9.96 1.25
CA SER A 29 -4.44 8.88 0.29
C SER A 29 -4.12 9.24 -1.16
N ARG A 30 -3.78 10.49 -1.48
CA ARG A 30 -3.48 10.93 -2.84
C ARG A 30 -2.19 10.29 -3.34
N THR A 31 -1.23 10.04 -2.46
CA THR A 31 -0.03 9.28 -2.84
C THR A 31 -0.36 7.83 -3.21
N ILE A 32 -1.28 7.18 -2.49
CA ILE A 32 -1.76 5.82 -2.83
C ILE A 32 -2.46 5.82 -4.18
N ARG A 33 -3.33 6.79 -4.46
CA ARG A 33 -3.96 6.92 -5.78
C ARG A 33 -2.93 7.04 -6.91
N ARG A 34 -1.90 7.87 -6.72
CA ARG A 34 -0.80 8.03 -7.70
C ARG A 34 0.05 6.76 -7.87
N TYR A 35 0.22 6.04 -6.77
CA TYR A 35 0.43 4.59 -6.67
C TYR A 35 -0.20 3.77 -7.81
N GLU A 36 -1.52 3.71 -7.72
CA GLU A 36 -2.37 2.77 -8.44
C GLU A 36 -2.67 3.19 -9.88
N ASP A 37 -2.65 4.50 -10.17
CA ASP A 37 -2.84 5.02 -11.53
C ASP A 37 -1.54 5.16 -12.33
N GLY A 38 -0.39 4.92 -11.68
CA GLY A 38 0.93 4.97 -12.31
C GLY A 38 1.47 6.37 -12.58
N SER A 39 0.76 7.44 -12.18
CA SER A 39 1.26 8.82 -12.28
C SER A 39 2.44 9.10 -11.34
N ARG A 40 2.72 8.20 -10.39
CA ARG A 40 3.93 8.21 -9.58
C ARG A 40 4.49 6.79 -9.43
N THR A 41 5.80 6.66 -9.58
CA THR A 41 6.50 5.40 -9.27
C THR A 41 6.39 5.07 -7.79
N VAL A 42 6.06 3.81 -7.47
CA VAL A 42 6.09 3.27 -6.10
C VAL A 42 7.51 3.39 -5.55
N SER A 43 7.68 3.96 -4.35
CA SER A 43 9.00 4.03 -3.72
C SER A 43 9.47 2.65 -3.28
N GLY A 44 10.79 2.41 -3.26
CA GLY A 44 11.36 1.14 -2.81
C GLY A 44 10.89 0.71 -1.40
N PRO A 45 10.91 1.60 -0.39
CA PRO A 45 10.38 1.25 0.93
C PRO A 45 8.89 0.87 0.90
N ALA A 46 8.07 1.57 0.09
CA ALA A 46 6.65 1.24 -0.04
C ALA A 46 6.46 -0.12 -0.72
N SER A 47 7.26 -0.47 -1.74
CA SER A 47 7.13 -1.77 -2.41
C SER A 47 7.46 -2.93 -1.46
N ILE A 48 8.49 -2.80 -0.62
CA ILE A 48 8.83 -3.81 0.40
C ILE A 48 7.66 -4.03 1.36
N ILE A 49 7.04 -2.96 1.87
CA ILE A 49 5.88 -3.09 2.77
C ILE A 49 4.68 -3.73 2.06
N MET A 50 4.48 -3.43 0.77
CA MET A 50 3.42 -4.06 -0.02
C MET A 50 3.68 -5.53 -0.30
N GLU A 51 4.93 -5.94 -0.55
CA GLU A 51 5.31 -7.35 -0.67
C GLU A 51 5.01 -8.10 0.64
N MET A 52 5.42 -7.54 1.78
CA MET A 52 5.10 -8.10 3.10
C MET A 52 3.59 -8.20 3.36
N LEU A 53 2.82 -7.20 2.93
CA LEU A 53 1.37 -7.19 3.04
C LEU A 53 0.74 -8.29 2.17
N GLY A 54 1.20 -8.42 0.92
CA GLY A 54 0.71 -9.44 -0.02
C GLY A 54 1.04 -10.87 0.41
N GLU A 55 2.17 -11.07 1.10
CA GLU A 55 2.59 -12.35 1.67
C GLU A 55 1.94 -12.66 3.03
N GLY A 56 1.18 -11.72 3.62
CA GLY A 56 0.54 -11.91 4.92
C GLY A 56 1.52 -11.90 6.11
N ILE A 57 2.73 -11.38 5.93
CA ILE A 57 3.77 -11.32 6.97
C ILE A 57 3.88 -9.94 7.63
N LEU A 58 3.16 -8.93 7.13
CA LEU A 58 3.14 -7.61 7.75
C LEU A 58 2.54 -7.72 9.17
N PRO A 59 3.26 -7.28 10.23
CA PRO A 59 2.77 -7.41 11.60
C PRO A 59 1.41 -6.73 11.83
N MET A 60 0.47 -7.44 12.46
CA MET A 60 -0.91 -6.99 12.74
C MET A 60 -1.00 -5.61 13.41
N ARG A 61 -0.02 -5.24 14.23
CA ARG A 61 0.04 -3.91 14.88
C ARG A 61 0.08 -2.73 13.90
N TYR A 62 0.42 -2.97 12.63
CA TYR A 62 0.43 -1.94 11.60
C TYR A 62 -0.86 -1.89 10.78
N LEU A 63 -1.73 -2.92 10.85
CA LEU A 63 -3.00 -2.98 10.11
C LEU A 63 -4.17 -2.32 10.86
N ASN A 64 -4.07 -2.19 12.18
CA ASN A 64 -4.98 -1.40 13.02
C ASN A 64 -4.25 -0.20 13.66
N PRO A 65 -3.76 0.78 12.87
CA PRO A 65 -3.13 1.99 13.39
C PRO A 65 -4.15 3.02 13.90
#